data_AF-A0A135IDD3-F1
#
_entry.id   AF-A0A135IDD3-F1
#
_cell.length_a   1.000
_cell.length_b   1.000
_cell.length_c   1.000
_cell.angle_alpha   90.00
_cell.angle_beta   90.00
_cell.angle_gamma   90.00
#
_symmetry.space_group_name_H-M   'P 1'
#
loop_
_entity.id
_entity.type
_entity.pdbx_description
1 polymer ?
#
loop_
_entity_poly.entity_id
_entity_poly.type
_entity_poly.pdbx_seq_one_letter_code
_entity_poly.pdbx_strand_id
1 'polypeptide(L)' 'MSSVFNIKKRYLPSLFFFSLYFLNVIGTKIQISSGDTTIFRVNDVWEFILLLLTSLTFVVAMLFAEKEADRHSAK' A
#
# COMPACT_ATOMS: atom_id res chain seq x y z
N MET A 1 8.16 -11.79 -23.97
CA MET A 1 6.80 -11.47 -23.47
C MET A 1 6.63 -11.93 -22.01
N SER A 2 7.50 -11.50 -21.08
CA SER A 2 7.52 -12.02 -19.70
C SER A 2 7.80 -11.00 -18.56
N SER A 3 8.24 -9.77 -18.85
CA SER A 3 8.56 -8.78 -17.80
C SER A 3 7.31 -8.19 -17.15
N VAL A 4 6.27 -7.88 -17.94
CA VAL A 4 5.04 -7.22 -17.48
C VAL A 4 4.27 -8.05 -16.45
N PHE A 5 4.24 -9.38 -16.62
CA PHE A 5 3.57 -10.28 -15.67
C PHE A 5 4.29 -10.36 -14.32
N ASN A 6 5.62 -10.27 -14.33
CA ASN A 6 6.44 -10.34 -13.11
C ASN A 6 6.33 -9.01 -12.31
N ILE A 7 6.31 -7.89 -13.02
CA ILE A 7 6.02 -6.55 -12.49
C ILE A 7 4.63 -6.57 -11.80
N LYS A 8 3.57 -7.01 -12.50
CA LYS A 8 2.20 -7.02 -11.96
C LYS A 8 2.06 -7.85 -10.67
N LYS A 9 2.78 -8.98 -10.58
CA LYS A 9 2.78 -9.84 -9.38
C LYS A 9 3.55 -9.22 -8.21
N ARG A 10 4.54 -8.37 -8.50
CA ARG A 10 5.42 -7.73 -7.51
C ARG A 10 4.78 -6.56 -6.77
N TYR A 11 3.95 -5.77 -7.46
CA TYR A 11 3.21 -4.66 -6.84
C TYR A 11 1.88 -5.10 -6.21
N LEU A 12 1.46 -6.34 -6.44
CA LEU A 12 0.22 -6.90 -5.92
C LEU A 12 0.10 -6.82 -4.39
N PRO A 13 1.16 -7.12 -3.59
CA PRO A 13 1.10 -6.96 -2.14
C PRO A 13 0.97 -5.48 -1.73
N SER A 14 1.71 -4.59 -2.38
CA SER A 14 1.66 -3.15 -2.11
C SER A 14 0.26 -2.58 -2.38
N LEU A 15 -0.33 -2.99 -3.50
CA LEU A 15 -1.69 -2.60 -3.88
C LEU A 15 -2.73 -3.16 -2.91
N PHE A 16 -2.53 -4.38 -2.42
CA PHE A 16 -3.40 -5.02 -1.43
C PHE A 16 -3.38 -4.28 -0.09
N PHE A 17 -2.19 -3.98 0.46
CA PHE A 17 -2.05 -3.22 1.70
C PHE A 17 -2.59 -1.79 1.56
N PHE A 18 -2.30 -1.13 0.43
CA PHE A 18 -2.85 0.19 0.14
C PHE A 18 -4.39 0.16 0.07
N SER A 19 -4.99 -0.84 -0.58
CA SER A 19 -6.45 -0.97 -0.66
C SER A 19 -7.08 -1.24 0.70
N LEU A 20 -6.45 -2.07 1.54
CA LEU A 20 -6.89 -2.29 2.92
C LEU A 20 -6.86 -1.01 3.74
N TYR A 21 -5.78 -0.23 3.63
CA TYR A 21 -5.69 1.07 4.28
C TYR A 21 -6.78 2.04 3.78
N PHE A 22 -7.00 2.09 2.48
CA PHE A 22 -8.01 2.97 1.89
C PHE A 22 -9.44 2.60 2.32
N LEU A 23 -9.76 1.30 2.38
CA LEU A 23 -11.04 0.82 2.92
C LEU A 23 -11.20 1.17 4.40
N ASN A 24 -10.13 1.10 5.19
CA ASN A 24 -10.15 1.51 6.59
C ASN A 24 -10.50 3.01 6.72
N VAL A 25 -9.82 3.88 5.97
CA VAL A 25 -10.06 5.33 5.98
C VAL A 25 -11.49 5.67 5.55
N ILE A 26 -12.02 5.01 4.52
CA ILE A 26 -13.41 5.22 4.06
C ILE A 26 -14.39 4.77 5.12
N GLY A 27 -14.20 3.57 5.69
CA GLY A 27 -15.05 3.04 6.75
C GLY A 27 -15.12 3.98 7.95
N THR A 28 -13.98 4.47 8.41
CA THR A 28 -13.90 5.44 9.51
C THR A 28 -14.58 6.76 9.18
N LYS A 29 -14.43 7.29 7.95
CA LYS A 29 -15.11 8.53 7.54
C LYS A 29 -16.63 8.39 7.47
N ILE A 30 -17.13 7.29 6.90
CA ILE A 30 -18.57 7.00 6.82
C ILE A 30 -19.16 6.90 8.22
N GLN A 31 -18.45 6.22 9.13
CA GLN A 31 -18.88 6.03 10.51
C GLN A 31 -18.92 7.34 11.30
N ILE A 32 -17.91 8.20 11.15
CA ILE A 32 -17.91 9.55 11.73
C ILE A 32 -19.10 10.36 11.19
N SER A 33 -19.39 10.24 9.90
CA SER A 33 -20.52 10.93 9.27
C SER A 33 -21.88 10.37 9.68
N SER A 34 -21.98 9.10 10.08
CA SER A 34 -23.23 8.46 10.50
C SER A 34 -23.57 8.70 11.97
N GLY A 35 -22.70 9.40 12.71
CA GLY A 35 -22.91 9.70 14.13
C GLY A 35 -22.83 8.48 15.05
N ASP A 36 -22.38 7.34 14.53
CA ASP A 36 -22.26 6.10 15.28
C ASP A 36 -20.92 6.07 16.02
N THR A 37 -20.98 6.13 17.35
CA THR A 37 -19.79 6.18 18.22
C THR A 37 -19.17 4.80 18.47
N THR A 38 -19.73 3.72 17.91
CA THR A 38 -19.11 2.39 17.99
C THR A 38 -17.95 2.26 16.99
N ILE A 39 -16.89 3.05 17.20
CA ILE A 39 -15.72 3.11 16.32
C ILE A 39 -15.26 1.67 16.03
N PHE A 40 -15.31 1.23 14.77
CA PHE A 40 -14.56 0.06 14.31
C PHE A 40 -13.09 0.45 14.32
N ARG A 41 -12.55 0.54 15.53
CA ARG A 41 -11.21 1.03 15.80
C ARG A 41 -10.30 -0.15 15.58
N VAL A 42 -9.89 -0.32 14.34
CA VAL A 42 -8.62 -0.99 14.05
C VAL A 42 -7.61 -0.21 14.89
N ASN A 43 -7.25 -0.77 16.05
CA ASN A 43 -6.50 -0.09 17.12
C ASN A 43 -5.42 0.80 16.49
N ASP A 44 -5.21 2.03 16.96
CA ASP A 44 -4.34 3.03 16.31
C ASP A 44 -2.94 2.44 15.97
N VAL A 45 -2.48 1.46 16.75
CA VAL A 45 -1.29 0.63 16.52
C VAL A 45 -1.33 -0.14 15.18
N TRP A 46 -2.46 -0.75 14.85
CA TRP A 46 -2.66 -1.54 13.65
C TRP A 46 -2.80 -0.67 12.39
N GLU A 47 -3.42 0.52 12.50
CA GLU A 47 -3.43 1.51 11.42
C GLU A 47 -2.01 2.04 11.16
N PHE A 48 -1.23 2.31 12.21
CA PHE A 48 0.17 2.67 12.10
C PHE A 48 1.01 1.57 11.44
N ILE A 49 0.79 0.29 11.81
CA ILE A 49 1.46 -0.85 11.17
C ILE A 49 1.10 -0.96 9.69
N LEU A 50 -0.17 -0.75 9.31
CA LEU A 50 -0.60 -0.75 7.91
C LEU A 50 0.05 0.38 7.11
N LEU A 51 0.13 1.59 7.67
CA LEU A 51 0.83 2.73 7.08
C LEU A 51 2.34 2.46 6.93
N LEU A 52 2.95 1.88 7.96
CA LEU A 52 4.38 1.53 7.95
C LEU A 52 4.68 0.49 6.87
N LEU A 53 3.88 -0.59 6.80
CA LEU A 53 4.03 -1.64 5.78
C LEU A 53 3.80 -1.09 4.37
N THR A 54 2.81 -0.22 4.19
CA THR A 54 2.52 0.40 2.89
C THR A 54 3.69 1.28 2.44
N SER A 55 4.22 2.12 3.34
CA SER A 55 5.37 2.99 3.02
C SER A 55 6.64 2.18 2.75
N LEU A 56 6.94 1.13 3.52
CA LEU A 56 8.07 0.23 3.26
C LEU A 56 7.96 -0.43 1.88
N THR A 57 6.78 -0.94 1.55
CA THR A 57 6.58 -1.63 0.27
C THR A 57 6.73 -0.68 -0.90
N PHE A 58 6.31 0.59 -0.75
CA PHE A 58 6.52 1.64 -1.75
C PHE A 58 8.00 2.01 -1.92
N VAL A 59 8.75 2.17 -0.82
CA VAL A 59 10.20 2.45 -0.88
C VAL A 59 10.96 1.30 -1.55
N VAL A 60 10.64 0.06 -1.19
CA VAL A 60 11.25 -1.12 -1.82
C VAL A 60 10.93 -1.15 -3.32
N ALA A 61 9.68 -0.91 -3.70
CA ALA A 61 9.27 -0.78 -5.10
C ALA A 61 10.09 0.29 -5.85
N MET A 62 10.26 1.47 -5.24
CA MET A 62 11.01 2.58 -5.83
C MET A 62 12.50 2.25 -6.03
N LEU A 63 13.16 1.70 -5.00
CA LEU A 63 14.57 1.30 -5.09
C LEU A 63 14.82 0.23 -6.17
N PHE A 64 13.86 -0.68 -6.36
CA PHE A 64 13.95 -1.66 -7.44
C PHE A 64 13.73 -1.03 -8.83
N ALA A 65 12.81 -0.08 -8.95
CA ALA A 65 12.58 0.65 -10.19
C ALA A 65 13.82 1.48 -10.59
N GLU A 66 14.45 2.17 -9.64
CA GLU A 66 15.72 2.90 -9.86
C GLU A 66 16.82 1.96 -10.33
N LYS A 67 17.00 0.81 -9.66
CA LYS A 67 18.00 -0.20 -10.05
C LYS A 67 17.76 -0.79 -11.45
N GLU A 68 16.50 -0.94 -11.86
CA GLU A 68 16.15 -1.39 -13.22
C GLU A 68 16.40 -0.30 -14.26
N ALA A 69 16.12 0.97 -13.93
CA ALA A 69 16.40 2.12 -14.80
C ALA A 69 17.92 2.30 -15.03
N ASP A 70 18.73 2.21 -13.98
CA ASP A 70 20.20 2.31 -14.07
C ASP A 70 20.80 1.19 -14.95
N ARG A 71 20.28 -0.03 -14.82
CA ARG A 71 20.71 -1.16 -15.66
C ARG A 71 20.33 -1.00 -17.13
N HIS A 72 19.24 -0.31 -17.42
CA HIS A 72 18.83 -0.01 -18.79
C HIS A 72 19.56 1.20 -19.37
N SER A 73 20.00 2.16 -18.53
CA SER A 73 20.77 3.33 -18.96
C SER A 73 22.26 3.04 -19.15
N ALA A 74 22.80 2.00 -18.51
CA ALA A 74 24.20 1.57 -18.65
C ALA A 74 24.47 0.66 -19.86
N LYS A 75 23.48 0.49 -20.77
CA LYS A 75 23.54 -0.37 -21.95
C LYS A 75 23.26 0.43 -23.21
#